data_AF-A0A2V8FPX5-F1
#
_entry.id   AF-A0A2V8FPX5-F1
#
_cell.length_a   1.000
_cell.length_b   1.000
_cell.length_c   1.000
_cell.angle_alpha   90.00
_cell.angle_beta   90.00
_cell.angle_gamma   90.00
#
_symmetry.space_group_name_H-M   'P 1'
#
loop_
_entity.id
_entity.type
_entity.pdbx_description
1 polymer ?
#
loop_
_entity_poly.entity_id
_entity_poly.type
_entity_poly.pdbx_seq_one_letter_code
_entity_poly.pdbx_strand_id
1 'polypeptide(L)'
;MPDEQKVAMALALLDAGHSDKLLLSADFTGQRTLDAGPGYGRTLTVFVPMLRKAGVDEATLHAILHDNPRRFLAFVPKKTSSSID
;
A
#
# COMPACT_ATOMS: atom_id res chain seq x y z
N MET A 1 15.42 1.79 8.30
CA MET A 1 14.81 3.10 7.96
C MET A 1 13.69 3.40 8.96
N PRO A 2 13.75 4.54 9.67
CA PRO A 2 12.67 5.03 10.53
C PRO A 2 11.36 5.23 9.77
N ASP A 3 10.23 5.27 10.47
CA ASP A 3 8.92 5.40 9.82
C ASP A 3 8.71 6.78 9.20
N GLU A 4 9.25 7.84 9.80
CA GLU A 4 9.17 9.21 9.30
C GLU A 4 9.81 9.31 7.91
N GLN A 5 10.92 8.61 7.71
CA GLN A 5 11.59 8.56 6.41
C GLN A 5 10.77 7.77 5.38
N LYS A 6 10.09 6.69 5.79
CA LYS A 6 9.14 5.96 4.93
C LYS A 6 7.93 6.83 4.55
N VAL A 7 7.41 7.61 5.50
CA VAL A 7 6.32 8.57 5.25
C VAL A 7 6.77 9.60 4.22
N ALA A 8 7.94 10.21 4.40
CA ALA A 8 8.48 11.18 3.44
C ALA A 8 8.63 10.57 2.03
N MET A 9 9.07 9.33 1.92
CA MET A 9 9.14 8.62 0.63
C MET A 9 7.76 8.37 0.02
N ALA A 10 6.78 7.97 0.82
CA ALA A 10 5.42 7.78 0.34
C ALA A 10 4.83 9.10 -0.16
N LEU A 11 4.98 10.19 0.59
CA LEU A 11 4.54 11.52 0.18
C LEU A 11 5.19 11.97 -1.12
N ALA A 12 6.50 11.74 -1.29
CA ALA A 12 7.19 12.07 -2.54
C ALA A 12 6.61 11.32 -3.76
N LEU A 13 6.17 10.06 -3.59
CA LEU A 13 5.49 9.33 -4.66
C LEU A 13 4.09 9.87 -4.96
N LEU A 14 3.37 10.31 -3.91
CA LEU A 14 2.06 10.94 -4.08
C LEU A 14 2.18 12.29 -4.79
N ASP A 15 3.11 13.14 -4.38
CA ASP A 15 3.39 14.44 -5.00
C ASP A 15 3.84 14.29 -6.47
N ALA A 16 4.55 13.20 -6.79
CA ALA A 16 4.94 12.87 -8.16
C ALA A 16 3.79 12.28 -9.01
N GLY A 17 2.57 12.16 -8.47
CA GLY A 17 1.41 11.64 -9.20
C GLY A 17 1.43 10.11 -9.39
N HIS A 18 2.00 9.37 -8.44
CA HIS A 18 2.06 7.90 -8.46
C HIS A 18 1.14 7.25 -7.42
N SER A 19 0.08 7.95 -7.01
CA SER A 19 -0.90 7.44 -6.05
C SER A 19 -1.53 6.12 -6.48
N ASP A 20 -1.72 5.89 -7.78
CA ASP A 20 -2.30 4.67 -8.35
C ASP A 20 -1.34 3.47 -8.33
N LYS A 21 -0.05 3.67 -8.06
CA LYS A 21 0.99 2.63 -8.09
C LYS A 21 1.51 2.22 -6.71
N LEU A 22 1.15 2.98 -5.67
CA LEU A 22 1.65 2.76 -4.33
C LEU A 22 0.84 1.67 -3.60
N LEU A 23 1.55 0.68 -3.04
CA LEU A 23 1.01 -0.37 -2.17
C LEU A 23 1.83 -0.41 -0.89
N LEU A 24 1.21 -0.84 0.22
CA LEU A 24 1.86 -0.91 1.53
C LEU A 24 1.76 -2.31 2.14
N SER A 25 2.83 -2.73 2.82
CA SER A 25 2.89 -3.99 3.58
C SER A 25 3.72 -3.81 4.85
N ALA A 26 3.45 -4.64 5.85
CA ALA A 26 4.21 -4.67 7.10
C ALA A 26 5.54 -5.41 6.97
N ASP A 27 5.72 -6.21 5.90
CA ASP A 27 6.87 -7.10 5.67
C ASP A 27 7.20 -7.95 6.92
N PHE A 28 6.15 -8.48 7.53
CA PHE A 28 6.25 -9.23 8.77
C PHE A 28 6.34 -10.72 8.47
N THR A 29 7.45 -11.35 8.89
CA THR A 29 7.74 -12.77 8.63
C THR A 29 7.49 -13.67 9.85
N GLY A 30 7.01 -13.12 10.98
CA GLY A 30 6.76 -13.89 12.21
C GLY A 30 7.99 -14.19 13.07
N GLN A 31 9.20 -13.87 12.60
CA GLN A 31 10.45 -14.10 13.37
C GLN A 31 10.61 -13.18 14.59
N ARG A 32 9.81 -12.12 14.67
CA ARG A 32 9.73 -11.23 15.83
C ARG A 32 8.53 -11.65 16.66
N THR A 33 8.68 -11.71 17.99
CA THR A 33 7.54 -11.99 18.89
C THR A 33 6.43 -10.98 18.62
N LEU A 34 5.17 -11.43 18.66
CA LEU A 34 3.99 -10.55 18.51
C LEU A 34 3.98 -9.45 19.59
N ASP A 35 4.67 -9.69 20.69
CA ASP A 35 4.82 -8.80 21.84
C ASP A 35 5.74 -7.60 21.53
N ALA A 36 6.57 -7.68 20.48
CA ALA A 36 7.53 -6.64 20.12
C ALA A 36 6.93 -5.51 19.26
N GLY A 37 5.64 -5.58 18.94
CA GLY A 37 4.94 -4.55 18.18
C GLY A 37 3.79 -5.08 17.34
N PRO A 38 3.16 -4.24 16.51
CA PRO A 38 1.86 -4.53 15.90
C PRO A 38 1.85 -5.65 14.84
N GLY A 39 2.96 -6.35 14.59
CA GLY A 39 3.04 -7.46 13.63
C GLY A 39 2.47 -7.10 12.26
N TYR A 40 1.56 -7.92 11.75
CA TYR A 40 0.81 -7.67 10.51
C TYR A 40 -0.02 -6.38 10.55
N GLY A 41 -0.48 -5.96 11.74
CA GLY A 41 -1.30 -4.77 11.92
C GLY A 41 -0.55 -3.46 11.72
N ARG A 42 0.79 -3.48 11.67
CA ARG A 42 1.64 -2.26 11.65
C ARG A 42 1.29 -1.28 10.55
N THR A 43 0.97 -1.78 9.35
CA THR A 43 0.56 -0.91 8.22
C THR A 43 -0.64 -0.07 8.60
N LEU A 44 -1.66 -0.67 9.20
CA LEU A 44 -2.93 -0.02 9.52
C LEU A 44 -2.90 0.76 10.83
N THR A 45 -2.19 0.26 11.84
CA THR A 45 -2.23 0.83 13.21
C THR A 45 -1.14 1.84 13.50
N VAL A 46 -0.07 1.89 12.68
CA VAL A 46 1.04 2.83 12.85
C VAL A 46 1.20 3.69 11.60
N PHE A 47 1.43 3.06 10.44
CA PHE A 47 1.87 3.80 9.25
C PHE A 47 0.75 4.64 8.62
N VAL A 48 -0.46 4.10 8.50
CA VAL A 48 -1.63 4.82 7.97
C VAL A 48 -1.99 6.05 8.83
N PRO A 49 -2.06 5.98 10.18
CA PRO A 49 -2.21 7.16 11.03
C PRO A 49 -1.15 8.25 10.78
N MET A 50 0.10 7.87 10.50
CA MET A 50 1.15 8.84 10.18
C MET A 50 0.92 9.53 8.83
N LEU A 51 0.51 8.79 7.79
CA LEU A 51 0.14 9.38 6.49
C LEU A 51 -1.04 10.34 6.63
N ARG A 52 -2.07 9.95 7.38
CA ARG A 52 -3.22 10.81 7.69
C ARG A 52 -2.77 12.10 8.39
N LYS A 53 -1.90 11.99 9.41
CA LYS A 53 -1.35 13.15 10.11
C LYS A 53 -0.54 14.07 9.18
N ALA A 54 0.09 13.50 8.15
CA ALA A 54 0.83 14.25 7.13
C ALA A 54 -0.06 14.88 6.04
N GLY A 55 -1.39 14.73 6.13
CA GLY A 55 -2.36 15.37 5.23
C GLY A 55 -2.83 14.51 4.06
N VAL A 56 -2.49 13.22 4.01
CA VAL A 56 -3.03 12.31 2.98
C VAL A 56 -4.51 12.09 3.25
N ASP A 57 -5.35 12.36 2.26
CA ASP A 57 -6.80 12.23 2.37
C ASP A 57 -7.28 10.77 2.36
N GLU A 58 -8.52 10.55 2.82
CA GLU A 58 -9.11 9.21 2.91
C GLU A 58 -9.30 8.54 1.56
N ALA A 59 -9.53 9.31 0.49
CA ALA A 59 -9.68 8.75 -0.86
C ALA A 59 -8.35 8.14 -1.36
N THR A 60 -7.25 8.85 -1.14
CA THR A 60 -5.89 8.39 -1.45
C THR A 60 -5.50 7.20 -0.57
N LEU A 61 -5.80 7.25 0.73
CA LEU A 61 -5.58 6.12 1.63
C LEU A 61 -6.39 4.89 1.19
N HIS A 62 -7.65 5.06 0.78
CA HIS A 62 -8.45 3.98 0.23
C HIS A 62 -7.82 3.40 -1.05
N ALA A 63 -7.35 4.25 -1.96
CA ALA A 63 -6.67 3.79 -3.17
C ALA A 63 -5.44 2.93 -2.85
N ILE A 64 -4.58 3.39 -1.94
CA ILE A 64 -3.34 2.70 -1.56
C ILE A 64 -3.61 1.38 -0.82
N LEU A 65 -4.63 1.34 0.04
CA LEU A 65 -4.92 0.20 0.92
C LEU A 65 -5.85 -0.83 0.26
N HIS A 66 -6.65 -0.43 -0.72
CA HIS A 66 -7.70 -1.27 -1.30
C HIS A 66 -7.60 -1.34 -2.82
N ASP A 67 -7.75 -0.21 -3.53
CA ASP A 67 -7.91 -0.25 -4.98
C ASP A 67 -6.64 -0.68 -5.71
N ASN A 68 -5.49 -0.20 -5.27
CA ASN A 68 -4.20 -0.54 -5.86
C ASN A 68 -3.85 -2.02 -5.64
N PRO A 69 -3.91 -2.58 -4.41
CA PRO A 69 -3.75 -4.02 -4.21
C PRO A 69 -4.76 -4.86 -5.00
N ARG A 70 -6.05 -4.47 -5.01
CA ARG A 70 -7.09 -5.18 -5.77
C ARG A 70 -6.75 -5.22 -7.26
N ARG A 71 -6.31 -4.10 -7.84
CA ARG A 71 -5.93 -4.01 -9.25
C ARG A 71 -4.64 -4.77 -9.56
N PHE A 72 -3.65 -4.69 -8.67
CA PHE A 72 -2.33 -5.28 -8.88
C PHE A 72 -2.32 -6.80 -8.68
N LEU A 73 -3.04 -7.30 -7.69
CA LEU A 73 -3.04 -8.72 -7.29
C LEU A 73 -4.12 -9.55 -8.00
N ALA A 74 -5.10 -8.90 -8.64
CA ALA A 74 -6.10 -9.63 -9.41
C ALA A 74 -5.48 -10.23 -10.68
N PHE A 75 -5.63 -11.54 -10.85
CA PHE A 75 -5.36 -12.20 -12.11
C PHE A 75 -6.42 -11.81 -13.14
N VAL A 76 -5.99 -11.28 -14.29
CA VAL A 76 -6.85 -11.03 -15.44
C VAL A 76 -6.43 -11.97 -16.57
N PRO A 77 -7.22 -13.00 -16.90
CA PRO A 77 -6.93 -13.88 -18.03
C PRO A 77 -6.83 -13.08 -19.32
N LYS A 78 -5.88 -13.44 -20.20
CA LYS A 78 -5.88 -12.89 -21.56
C LYS A 78 -7.18 -13.29 -22.25
N LYS A 79 -7.86 -12.34 -22.89
CA LYS A 79 -8.96 -12.65 -23.80
C LYS A 79 -8.38 -13.48 -24.95
N THR A 80 -8.93 -14.65 -25.19
CA THR A 80 -8.66 -15.41 -26.41
C THR A 80 -9.16 -14.57 -27.57
N SER A 81 -8.25 -14.10 -28.42
CA SER A 81 -8.61 -13.57 -29.73
C SER A 81 -9.11 -14.75 -30.55
N SER A 82 -10.43 -14.86 -30.70
CA SER A 82 -11.00 -15.70 -31.74
C SER A 82 -10.74 -14.98 -33.06
N SER A 83 -9.68 -15.37 -33.75
CA SER A 83 -9.56 -15.15 -35.18
C SER A 83 -10.47 -16.17 -35.85
N ILE A 84 -11.72 -15.78 -36.06
CA ILE A 84 -12.54 -16.32 -37.12
C ILE A 84 -12.92 -15.10 -37.95
N ASP A 85 -12.18 -14.93 -39.04
CA ASP A 85 -12.62 -14.39 -40.34
C ASP A 85 -11.49 -14.64 -41.36
#